data_AF-A0AA38UQR9-F1
#
_entry.id   AF-A0AA38UQR9-F1
#
_cell.length_a   1.000
_cell.length_b   1.000
_cell.length_c   1.000
_cell.angle_alpha   90.00
_cell.angle_beta   90.00
_cell.angle_gamma   90.00
#
_symmetry.space_group_name_H-M   'P 1'
#
loop_
_entity.id
_entity.type
_entity.pdbx_description
1 polymer ?
#
loop_
_entity_poly.entity_id
_entity_poly.type
_entity_poly.pdbx_seq_one_letter_code
_entity_poly.pdbx_strand_id
1 'polypeptide(L)'
;PEHLRIAKEGEAIRILGAWFGNSLNAEQIWAPTLEKIDANLERWAKHSPTMEGRRHIVQMIVGGMTQYLTTVQNMPRSIETRLEKRINTFMWKERQYNPISKKVVYGTLREGG
;
A
#
# COMPACT_ATOMS: atom_id res chain seq x y z
N PRO A 1 11.98 38.51 5.98
CA PRO A 1 13.04 37.49 6.21
C PRO A 1 13.37 36.75 4.90
N GLU A 2 14.61 36.83 4.42
CA GLU A 2 15.02 36.37 3.06
C GLU A 2 14.99 34.84 2.86
N HIS A 3 14.82 34.05 3.91
CA HIS A 3 14.84 32.59 3.89
C HIS A 3 13.46 31.93 4.00
N LEU A 4 12.37 32.72 3.98
CA LEU A 4 11.01 32.20 4.08
C LEU A 4 10.47 31.85 2.69
N ARG A 5 10.53 30.57 2.31
CA ARG A 5 9.86 30.09 1.08
C ARG A 5 8.38 29.85 1.36
N ILE A 6 7.53 30.68 0.76
CA ILE A 6 6.07 30.50 0.74
C ILE A 6 5.70 29.76 -0.55
N ALA A 7 4.97 28.65 -0.43
CA ALA A 7 4.48 27.89 -1.58
C ALA A 7 3.54 28.77 -2.42
N LYS A 8 3.74 28.79 -3.74
CA LYS A 8 2.79 29.43 -4.66
C LYS A 8 1.57 28.53 -4.88
N GLU A 9 0.49 29.11 -5.40
CA GLU A 9 -0.68 28.33 -5.80
C GLU A 9 -0.31 27.27 -6.84
N GLY A 10 -0.75 26.03 -6.63
CA GLY A 10 -0.38 24.86 -7.44
C GLY A 10 1.01 24.28 -7.15
N GLU A 11 1.78 24.86 -6.23
CA GLU A 11 3.08 24.33 -5.83
C GLU A 11 2.94 23.29 -4.71
N ALA A 12 3.33 22.05 -5.00
CA ALA A 12 3.37 20.97 -4.03
C ALA A 12 4.69 21.02 -3.22
N ILE A 13 4.61 21.07 -1.90
CA ILE A 13 5.76 20.93 -1.00
C ILE A 13 5.71 19.56 -0.33
N ARG A 14 6.82 18.83 -0.36
CA ARG A 14 6.96 17.56 0.35
C ARG A 14 7.52 17.79 1.75
N ILE A 15 6.76 17.42 2.77
CA ILE A 15 7.13 17.54 4.19
C ILE A 15 6.96 16.17 4.84
N LEU A 16 8.03 15.61 5.40
CA LEU A 16 8.04 14.30 6.06
C LEU A 16 7.41 13.18 5.21
N GLY A 17 7.63 13.22 3.89
CA GLY A 17 7.12 12.23 2.95
C GLY A 17 5.71 12.50 2.41
N ALA A 18 4.93 13.36 3.06
CA ALA A 18 3.61 13.82 2.62
C ALA A 18 3.71 15.06 1.71
N TRP A 19 2.75 15.24 0.81
CA TRP A 19 2.68 16.35 -0.14
C TRP A 19 1.58 17.37 0.21
N PHE A 20 1.96 18.62 0.48
CA PHE A 20 1.04 19.71 0.83
C PHE A 20 1.01 20.77 -0.27
N GLY A 21 -0.18 21.24 -0.67
CA GLY A 21 -0.35 22.19 -1.77
C GLY A 21 -1.80 22.20 -2.30
N ASN A 22 -2.15 23.20 -3.11
CA ASN A 22 -3.47 23.28 -3.75
C ASN A 22 -3.52 22.39 -5.01
N SER A 23 -4.70 21.81 -5.31
CA SER A 23 -4.95 20.97 -6.51
C SER A 23 -4.03 19.75 -6.69
N LEU A 24 -3.57 19.14 -5.59
CA LEU A 24 -2.75 17.93 -5.68
C LEU A 24 -3.59 16.72 -6.12
N ASN A 25 -3.05 15.95 -7.08
CA ASN A 25 -3.63 14.66 -7.42
C ASN A 25 -3.30 13.65 -6.31
N ALA A 26 -4.30 13.35 -5.48
CA ALA A 26 -4.15 12.41 -4.37
C ALA A 26 -3.59 11.06 -4.80
N GLU A 27 -3.89 10.55 -6.00
CA GLU A 27 -3.35 9.27 -6.47
C GLU A 27 -1.85 9.31 -6.76
N GLN A 28 -1.34 10.42 -7.30
CA GLN A 28 0.08 10.55 -7.67
C GLN A 28 0.98 10.50 -6.42
N ILE A 29 0.48 10.98 -5.29
CA ILE A 29 1.18 10.91 -3.99
C ILE A 29 1.50 9.46 -3.61
N TRP A 30 0.61 8.52 -3.95
CA TRP A 30 0.75 7.11 -3.59
C TRP A 30 1.65 6.31 -4.53
N ALA A 31 1.98 6.83 -5.72
CA ALA A 31 2.76 6.10 -6.72
C ALA A 31 4.12 5.58 -6.19
N PRO A 32 4.95 6.40 -5.50
CA PRO A 32 6.23 5.91 -4.97
C PRO A 32 6.06 4.84 -3.88
N THR A 33 4.98 4.90 -3.11
CA THR A 33 4.66 3.89 -2.09
C THR A 33 4.24 2.57 -2.74
N LEU A 34 3.39 2.63 -3.77
CA LEU A 34 2.97 1.46 -4.53
C LEU A 34 4.15 0.77 -5.22
N GLU A 35 5.04 1.52 -5.86
CA GLU A 35 6.25 0.98 -6.50
C GLU A 35 7.17 0.28 -5.50
N LYS A 36 7.36 0.86 -4.30
CA LYS A 36 8.14 0.23 -3.23
C LYS A 36 7.50 -1.04 -2.71
N ILE A 37 6.17 -1.05 -2.55
CA ILE A 37 5.43 -2.25 -2.17
C ILE A 37 5.65 -3.34 -3.22
N ASP A 38 5.48 -3.03 -4.51
CA ASP A 38 5.66 -3.98 -5.61
C ASP A 38 7.06 -4.59 -5.60
N ALA A 39 8.10 -3.77 -5.51
CA ALA A 39 9.49 -4.24 -5.44
C ALA A 39 9.77 -5.16 -4.22
N ASN A 40 9.16 -4.86 -3.06
CA ASN A 40 9.30 -5.72 -1.88
C ASN A 40 8.56 -7.04 -2.04
N LEU A 41 7.31 -7.01 -2.51
CA LEU A 41 6.51 -8.21 -2.73
C LEU A 41 7.18 -9.13 -3.77
N GLU A 42 7.70 -8.58 -4.87
CA GLU A 42 8.47 -9.33 -5.85
C GLU A 42 9.72 -9.98 -5.25
N ARG A 43 10.48 -9.23 -4.44
CA ARG A 43 11.67 -9.76 -3.76
C ARG A 43 11.32 -10.92 -2.84
N TRP A 44 10.27 -10.77 -2.03
CA TRP A 44 9.81 -11.83 -1.12
C TRP A 44 9.23 -13.03 -1.87
N ALA A 45 8.57 -12.81 -3.00
CA ALA A 45 8.00 -13.89 -3.81
C ALA A 45 9.09 -14.86 -4.31
N LYS A 46 10.31 -14.38 -4.60
CA LYS A 46 11.45 -15.22 -5.01
C LYS A 46 11.84 -16.27 -3.97
N HIS A 47 11.54 -16.04 -2.69
CA HIS A 47 11.82 -16.97 -1.61
C HIS A 47 10.71 -18.00 -1.37
N SER A 48 9.66 -18.03 -2.20
CA SER A 48 8.54 -18.98 -2.13
C SER A 48 7.94 -19.17 -0.73
N PRO A 49 7.56 -18.09 -0.01
CA PRO A 49 7.03 -18.19 1.34
C PRO A 49 5.73 -19.02 1.40
N THR A 50 5.51 -19.63 2.56
CA THR A 50 4.26 -20.32 2.92
C THR A 50 3.07 -19.35 2.97
N MET A 51 1.84 -19.85 3.08
CA MET A 51 0.65 -19.00 3.22
C MET A 51 0.73 -18.09 4.45
N GLU A 52 1.11 -18.61 5.61
CA GLU A 52 1.37 -17.80 6.81
C GLU A 52 2.50 -16.80 6.61
N GLY A 53 3.59 -17.22 5.96
CA GLY A 53 4.69 -16.32 5.62
C GLY A 53 4.21 -15.13 4.77
N ARG A 54 3.36 -15.39 3.77
CA ARG A 54 2.77 -14.35 2.92
C ARG A 54 1.87 -13.41 3.71
N ARG A 55 1.04 -13.95 4.61
CA ARG A 55 0.19 -13.15 5.51
C ARG A 55 1.01 -12.17 6.33
N HIS A 56 2.10 -12.64 6.95
CA HIS A 56 3.02 -11.78 7.70
C HIS A 56 3.72 -10.74 6.81
N ILE A 57 4.18 -11.14 5.62
CA ILE A 57 4.83 -10.21 4.67
C ILE A 57 3.86 -9.11 4.23
N VAL A 58 2.60 -9.45 3.92
CA VAL A 58 1.56 -8.47 3.58
C VAL A 58 1.37 -7.48 4.73
N GLN A 59 1.26 -7.96 5.97
CA GLN A 59 1.10 -7.10 7.14
C GLN A 59 2.30 -6.15 7.31
N MET A 60 3.52 -6.68 7.25
CA MET A 60 4.74 -5.89 7.45
C MET A 60 4.97 -4.87 6.34
N ILE A 61 4.81 -5.28 5.08
CA ILE A 61 5.14 -4.46 3.92
C ILE A 61 3.97 -3.54 3.55
N VAL A 62 2.81 -4.11 3.23
CA VAL A 62 1.66 -3.33 2.77
C VAL A 62 1.07 -2.52 3.92
N GLY A 63 0.81 -3.16 5.06
CA GLY A 63 0.31 -2.46 6.25
C GLY A 63 1.29 -1.40 6.74
N GLY A 64 2.56 -1.78 6.96
CA GLY A 64 3.59 -0.86 7.47
C GLY A 64 3.85 0.35 6.56
N MET A 65 3.91 0.18 5.24
CA MET A 65 4.22 1.28 4.32
C MET A 65 3.05 2.23 4.05
N THR A 66 1.81 1.81 4.32
CA THR A 66 0.61 2.60 4.03
C THR A 66 0.14 3.39 5.25
N GLN A 67 0.30 2.86 6.46
CA GLN A 67 -0.29 3.38 7.70
C GLN A 67 -0.03 4.88 7.95
N TYR A 68 1.23 5.32 7.81
CA TYR A 68 1.57 6.73 8.03
C TYR A 68 0.88 7.62 6.99
N LEU A 69 1.04 7.34 5.70
CA LEU A 69 0.50 8.16 4.62
C LEU A 69 -1.03 8.22 4.64
N THR A 70 -1.69 7.10 5.01
CA THR A 70 -3.14 7.07 5.25
C THR A 70 -3.55 8.03 6.36
N THR A 71 -2.77 8.10 7.45
CA THR A 71 -3.10 8.98 8.59
C THR A 71 -2.97 10.45 8.21
N VAL A 72 -1.94 10.82 7.44
CA VAL A 72 -1.65 12.22 7.14
C VAL A 72 -2.38 12.77 5.91
N GLN A 73 -2.79 11.90 4.97
CA GLN A 73 -3.35 12.33 3.68
C GLN A 73 -4.58 11.56 3.21
N ASN A 74 -5.10 10.66 4.05
CA ASN A 74 -6.14 9.71 3.70
C ASN A 74 -5.71 8.75 2.58
N MET A 75 -6.46 7.66 2.43
CA MET A 75 -6.29 6.71 1.34
C MET A 75 -7.49 6.82 0.39
N PRO A 76 -7.28 7.25 -0.87
CA PRO A 76 -8.33 7.19 -1.88
C PRO A 76 -8.78 5.75 -2.14
N ARG A 77 -10.07 5.55 -2.44
CA ARG A 77 -10.65 4.22 -2.72
C ARG A 77 -9.98 3.51 -3.90
N SER A 78 -9.49 4.26 -4.88
CA SER A 78 -8.73 3.72 -6.02
C SER A 78 -7.40 3.10 -5.57
N ILE A 79 -6.74 3.71 -4.59
CA ILE A 79 -5.50 3.18 -4.00
C ILE A 79 -5.78 1.93 -3.16
N GLU A 80 -6.83 1.95 -2.35
CA GLU A 80 -7.27 0.77 -1.57
C GLU A 80 -7.51 -0.43 -2.50
N THR A 81 -8.25 -0.21 -3.60
CA THR A 81 -8.53 -1.25 -4.61
C THR A 81 -7.24 -1.78 -5.26
N ARG A 82 -6.30 -0.89 -5.57
CA ARG A 82 -4.98 -1.25 -6.15
C ARG A 82 -4.12 -2.05 -5.17
N LEU A 83 -4.16 -1.74 -3.88
CA LEU A 83 -3.47 -2.47 -2.82
C LEU A 83 -4.11 -3.84 -2.60
N GLU A 84 -5.44 -3.90 -2.55
CA GLU A 84 -6.17 -5.16 -2.39
C GLU A 84 -5.87 -6.13 -3.54
N LYS A 85 -5.76 -5.63 -4.77
CA LYS A 85 -5.34 -6.45 -5.92
C LYS A 85 -3.94 -7.02 -5.73
N ARG A 86 -2.96 -6.21 -5.30
CA ARG A 86 -1.58 -6.66 -5.01
C ARG A 86 -1.53 -7.72 -3.93
N ILE A 87 -2.26 -7.51 -2.83
CA ILE A 87 -2.36 -8.47 -1.73
C ILE A 87 -2.89 -9.81 -2.23
N ASN A 88 -3.99 -9.81 -2.98
CA ASN A 88 -4.56 -11.04 -3.53
C ASN A 88 -3.57 -11.74 -4.48
N THR A 89 -2.98 -11.02 -5.43
CA THR A 89 -1.99 -11.57 -6.36
C THR A 89 -0.82 -12.21 -5.62
N PHE A 90 -0.26 -11.51 -4.62
CA PHE A 90 0.86 -12.00 -3.84
C PHE A 90 0.48 -13.22 -3.00
N MET A 91 -0.66 -13.20 -2.30
CA MET A 91 -1.15 -14.32 -1.49
C MET A 91 -1.28 -15.60 -2.33
N TRP A 92 -1.80 -15.49 -3.56
CA TRP A 92 -2.14 -16.64 -4.40
C TRP A 92 -1.10 -17.04 -5.46
N LYS A 93 0.14 -16.55 -5.39
CA LYS A 93 1.21 -16.86 -6.38
C LYS A 93 0.81 -16.53 -7.81
N GLU A 94 0.10 -15.42 -8.02
CA GLU A 94 -0.36 -15.04 -9.37
C GLU A 94 -1.27 -16.08 -10.04
N ARG A 95 -1.86 -17.02 -9.27
CA ARG A 95 -2.89 -17.92 -9.80
C ARG A 95 -4.06 -17.09 -10.32
N GLN A 96 -4.64 -17.51 -11.44
CA GLN A 96 -5.78 -16.83 -12.06
C GLN A 96 -7.02 -16.77 -11.17
N TYR A 97 -7.15 -17.69 -10.20
CA TYR A 97 -8.29 -17.75 -9.29
C TYR A 97 -7.85 -17.84 -7.83
N ASN A 98 -8.62 -17.19 -6.96
CA ASN A 98 -8.47 -17.30 -5.51
C ASN A 98 -9.17 -18.60 -5.08
N PRO A 99 -8.45 -19.62 -4.57
CA PRO A 99 -9.06 -20.88 -4.17
C PRO A 99 -9.95 -20.75 -2.93
N ILE A 100 -9.77 -19.67 -2.15
CA ILE A 100 -10.53 -19.40 -0.94
C ILE A 100 -11.14 -17.98 -1.04
N SER A 101 -12.38 -17.84 -0.58
CA SER A 101 -13.07 -16.54 -0.56
C SER A 101 -12.38 -15.56 0.41
N LYS A 102 -12.42 -14.26 0.08
CA LYS A 102 -11.86 -13.21 0.96
C LYS A 102 -12.43 -13.26 2.38
N LYS A 103 -13.72 -13.58 2.52
CA LYS A 103 -14.40 -13.70 3.82
C LYS A 103 -13.71 -14.72 4.73
N VAL A 104 -13.29 -15.86 4.17
CA VAL A 104 -12.61 -16.91 4.94
C VAL A 104 -11.19 -16.48 5.30
N VAL A 105 -10.46 -15.85 4.37
CA VAL A 105 -9.10 -15.34 4.63
C VAL A 105 -9.05 -14.26 5.72
N TYR A 106 -10.11 -13.45 5.85
CA TYR A 106 -10.23 -12.47 6.93
C TYR A 106 -10.86 -13.05 8.21
N GLY A 107 -11.30 -14.30 8.17
CA GLY A 107 -11.88 -14.99 9.31
C GLY A 107 -10.85 -15.26 10.39
N THR A 108 -11.33 -15.67 11.57
CA THR A 108 -10.42 -16.09 12.63
C THR A 108 -9.83 -17.46 12.32
N LEU A 109 -8.62 -17.74 12.83
CA LEU A 109 -7.97 -19.06 12.68
C LEU A 109 -8.88 -20.22 13.16
N ARG A 110 -9.76 -19.94 14.13
CA ARG A 110 -10.71 -20.92 14.68
C ARG A 110 -11.83 -21.30 13.70
N GLU A 111 -12.11 -20.44 12.72
CA GLU A 111 -13.16 -20.62 11.71
C GLU A 111 -12.59 -21.11 10.37
N GLY A 112 -11.30 -21.46 10.33
CA GLY A 112 -10.60 -21.92 9.13
C GLY A 112 -10.00 -20.81 8.26
N GLY A 113 -9.81 -19.61 8.83
CA GLY A 113 -9.10 -18.48 8.21
C GLY A 113 -7.59 -18.51 8.38
#